data_AF-A0A7K8Y898-F1
#
_entry.id   AF-A0A7K8Y898-F1
#
_cell.length_a   1.000
_cell.length_b   1.000
_cell.length_c   1.000
_cell.angle_alpha   90.00
_cell.angle_beta   90.00
_cell.angle_gamma   90.00
#
_symmetry.space_group_name_H-M   'P 1'
#
loop_
_entity.id
_entity.type
_entity.pdbx_description
1 polymer ?
#
loop_
_entity_poly.entity_id
_entity_poly.type
_entity_poly.pdbx_seq_one_letter_code
_entity_poly.pdbx_strand_id
1 'polypeptide(L)'
;QTAYFIMKMNFYNEMAVRIQKRWRGYYVRKYIHNYYALKRYLQAVSVNNAFVRSELQVYTKMKENEEKMKDLEKKEKEKKYQARKMHYLLSTEQIPGIYNSPFRKSPDPMELLLQKSKPLSHRRQQMKSPFAYELHDWPTCKKPPAFVTALPLPPIGRQKPQGPFRGTAEVLCQRYKPLEPTLRAAESINSPLEKAREEIKSEKCRNPIHDNEFLPFSSCRKNEKYEPSVCRSGKYVQEAYGTKHFREVYPKKWVADK
;
A
#
# COMPACT_ATOMS: atom_id res chain seq x y z
N GLN A 1 -50.81 -67.59 38.85
CA GLN A 1 -51.05 -66.20 39.33
C GLN A 1 -50.04 -65.21 38.74
N THR A 2 -48.74 -65.52 38.73
CA THR A 2 -47.65 -64.66 38.16
C THR A 2 -47.86 -64.26 36.70
N ALA A 3 -48.28 -65.18 35.83
CA ALA A 3 -48.51 -64.91 34.39
C ALA A 3 -49.57 -63.81 34.13
N TYR A 4 -50.63 -63.78 34.93
CA TYR A 4 -51.68 -62.75 34.83
C TYR A 4 -51.14 -61.35 35.18
N PHE A 5 -50.33 -61.24 36.23
CA PHE A 5 -49.69 -59.98 36.61
C PHE A 5 -48.71 -59.48 35.54
N ILE A 6 -47.96 -60.39 34.91
CA ILE A 6 -47.05 -60.06 33.80
C ILE A 6 -47.84 -59.53 32.60
N MET A 7 -48.92 -60.20 32.19
CA MET A 7 -49.77 -59.72 31.09
C MET A 7 -50.36 -58.33 31.37
N LYS A 8 -50.86 -58.10 32.59
CA LYS A 8 -51.42 -56.82 33.01
C LYS A 8 -50.37 -55.70 33.03
N MET A 9 -49.16 -55.99 33.52
CA MET A 9 -48.04 -55.04 33.54
C MET A 9 -47.58 -54.67 32.13
N ASN A 10 -47.48 -55.66 31.24
CA ASN A 10 -47.12 -55.43 29.83
C ASN A 10 -48.14 -54.53 29.13
N PHE A 11 -49.44 -54.75 29.38
CA PHE A 11 -50.50 -53.89 28.87
C PHE A 11 -50.34 -52.44 29.34
N TYR A 12 -50.09 -52.21 30.64
CA TYR A 12 -49.88 -50.86 31.16
C TYR A 12 -48.62 -50.20 30.61
N ASN A 13 -47.54 -50.95 30.47
CA ASN A 13 -46.31 -50.47 29.85
C ASN A 13 -46.55 -50.07 28.39
N GLU A 14 -47.30 -50.86 27.64
CA GLU A 14 -47.67 -50.53 26.27
C GLU A 14 -48.48 -49.22 26.18
N MET A 15 -49.49 -49.06 27.05
CA MET A 15 -50.28 -47.84 27.10
C MET A 15 -49.44 -46.63 27.54
N ALA A 16 -48.55 -46.80 28.52
CA ALA A 16 -47.65 -45.74 28.98
C ALA A 16 -46.70 -45.29 27.86
N VAL A 17 -46.13 -46.21 27.09
CA VAL A 17 -45.27 -45.89 25.94
C VAL A 17 -46.02 -45.08 24.89
N ARG A 18 -47.30 -45.42 24.60
CA ARG A 18 -48.13 -44.64 23.67
C ARG A 18 -48.31 -43.20 24.13
N ILE A 19 -48.61 -43.00 25.42
CA ILE A 19 -48.76 -41.67 26.03
C ILE A 19 -47.43 -40.90 25.96
N GLN A 20 -46.33 -41.52 26.38
CA GLN A 20 -45.01 -40.90 26.40
C GLN A 20 -44.53 -40.52 24.99
N LYS A 21 -44.74 -41.39 23.98
CA LYS A 21 -44.40 -41.10 22.58
C LYS A 21 -45.15 -39.86 22.09
N ARG A 22 -46.45 -39.78 22.38
CA ARG A 22 -47.28 -38.62 22.00
C ARG A 22 -46.81 -37.35 22.68
N TRP A 23 -46.51 -37.42 23.98
CA TRP A 23 -46.04 -36.28 24.76
C TRP A 23 -44.68 -35.76 24.31
N ARG A 24 -43.69 -36.65 24.12
CA ARG A 24 -42.37 -36.29 23.60
C ARG A 24 -42.48 -35.59 22.24
N GLY A 25 -43.34 -36.10 21.34
CA GLY A 25 -43.60 -35.47 20.05
C GLY A 25 -44.23 -34.08 20.16
N TYR A 26 -45.18 -33.88 21.07
CA TYR A 26 -45.76 -32.56 21.35
C TYR A 26 -44.71 -31.59 21.90
N TYR A 27 -43.93 -32.02 22.89
CA TYR A 27 -42.94 -31.19 23.56
C TYR A 27 -41.90 -30.65 22.57
N VAL A 28 -41.35 -31.52 21.72
CA VAL A 28 -40.36 -31.12 20.70
C VAL A 28 -40.96 -30.10 19.73
N ARG A 29 -42.16 -30.34 19.19
CA ARG A 29 -42.80 -29.43 18.23
C ARG A 29 -43.22 -28.09 18.84
N LYS A 30 -43.53 -28.05 20.14
CA LYS A 30 -43.97 -26.83 20.82
C LYS A 30 -42.81 -25.99 21.34
N TYR A 31 -41.78 -26.62 21.89
CA TYR A 31 -40.75 -25.91 22.68
C TYR A 31 -39.35 -25.98 22.11
N ILE A 32 -39.02 -26.99 21.29
CA ILE A 32 -37.64 -27.18 20.79
C ILE A 32 -37.53 -26.76 19.33
N HIS A 33 -38.37 -27.33 18.46
CA HIS A 33 -38.22 -27.20 17.02
C HIS A 33 -39.21 -26.18 16.44
N ASN A 34 -38.68 -25.06 15.95
CA ASN A 34 -39.45 -24.10 15.15
C ASN A 34 -39.13 -24.28 13.65
N TYR A 35 -39.96 -25.08 12.98
CA TYR A 35 -39.84 -25.36 11.55
C TYR A 35 -39.81 -24.08 10.68
N TYR A 36 -40.68 -23.12 10.97
CA TYR A 36 -40.77 -21.89 10.17
C TYR A 36 -39.55 -21.00 10.35
N ALA A 37 -38.98 -20.93 11.56
CA ALA A 37 -37.74 -20.21 11.81
C ALA A 37 -36.57 -20.82 11.01
N LEU A 38 -36.43 -22.15 11.04
CA LEU A 38 -35.40 -22.84 10.26
C LEU A 38 -35.59 -22.63 8.75
N LYS A 39 -36.83 -22.74 8.25
CA LYS A 39 -37.14 -22.50 6.85
C LYS A 39 -36.75 -21.08 6.41
N ARG A 40 -37.08 -20.07 7.21
CA ARG A 40 -36.70 -18.67 6.94
C ARG A 40 -35.19 -18.47 6.96
N TYR A 41 -34.50 -19.08 7.92
CA TYR A 41 -33.04 -19.04 7.98
C TYR A 41 -32.39 -19.62 6.72
N LEU A 42 -32.82 -20.82 6.30
CA LEU A 42 -32.29 -21.46 5.10
C LEU A 42 -32.56 -20.62 3.83
N GLN A 43 -33.74 -20.00 3.75
CA GLN A 43 -34.05 -19.06 2.66
C GLN A 43 -33.10 -17.87 2.66
N ALA A 44 -32.89 -17.22 3.81
CA ALA A 44 -31.95 -16.10 3.94
C ALA A 44 -30.51 -16.51 3.56
N VAL A 45 -30.05 -17.68 4.02
CA VAL A 45 -28.74 -18.23 3.64
C VAL A 45 -28.66 -18.47 2.13
N SER A 46 -29.71 -19.00 1.50
CA SER A 46 -29.70 -19.25 0.06
C SER A 46 -29.59 -17.96 -0.76
N VAL A 47 -30.29 -16.89 -0.35
CA VAL A 47 -30.22 -15.56 -0.98
C VAL A 47 -28.84 -14.95 -0.80
N ASN A 48 -28.28 -14.99 0.41
CA ASN A 48 -26.92 -14.48 0.67
C ASN A 48 -25.87 -15.23 -0.14
N ASN A 49 -25.97 -16.55 -0.23
CA ASN A 49 -25.05 -17.35 -1.02
C ASN A 49 -25.14 -17.03 -2.52
N ALA A 50 -26.34 -16.76 -3.05
CA ALA A 50 -26.51 -16.33 -4.42
C ALA A 50 -25.86 -14.96 -4.67
N PHE A 51 -26.05 -14.01 -3.74
CA PHE A 51 -25.42 -12.70 -3.80
C PHE A 51 -23.89 -12.80 -3.78
N VAL A 52 -23.30 -13.50 -2.81
CA VAL A 52 -21.85 -13.69 -2.71
C VAL A 52 -21.28 -14.36 -3.97
N ARG A 53 -21.97 -15.35 -4.55
CA ARG A 53 -21.54 -15.96 -5.82
C ARG A 53 -21.52 -14.96 -6.97
N SER A 54 -22.51 -14.07 -7.04
CA SER A 54 -22.56 -13.04 -8.07
C SER A 54 -21.41 -12.03 -7.91
N GLU A 55 -21.10 -11.60 -6.69
CA GLU A 55 -19.97 -10.72 -6.41
C GLU A 55 -18.63 -11.37 -6.77
N LEU A 56 -18.44 -12.64 -6.38
CA LEU A 56 -17.24 -13.40 -6.75
C LEU A 56 -17.08 -13.52 -8.26
N GLN A 57 -18.17 -13.74 -9.01
CA GLN A 57 -18.13 -13.79 -10.47
C GLN A 57 -17.76 -12.43 -11.09
N VAL A 58 -18.24 -11.33 -10.52
CA VAL A 58 -17.86 -9.98 -10.97
C VAL A 58 -16.37 -9.75 -10.67
N TYR A 59 -15.90 -10.13 -9.50
CA TYR A 59 -14.50 -10.02 -9.11
C TYR A 59 -13.56 -10.82 -10.01
N THR A 60 -13.90 -12.07 -10.34
CA THR A 60 -13.08 -12.88 -11.27
C THR A 60 -12.98 -12.23 -12.64
N LYS A 61 -14.11 -11.75 -13.19
CA LYS A 61 -14.13 -11.02 -14.47
C LYS A 61 -13.28 -9.75 -14.42
N MET A 62 -13.35 -8.97 -13.35
CA MET A 62 -12.52 -7.77 -13.18
C MET A 62 -11.02 -8.14 -13.15
N LYS A 63 -10.65 -9.18 -12.42
CA LYS A 63 -9.26 -9.64 -12.32
C LYS A 63 -8.72 -10.14 -13.66
N GLU A 64 -9.50 -10.95 -14.39
CA GLU A 64 -9.14 -11.40 -15.73
C GLU A 64 -8.92 -10.23 -16.70
N ASN A 65 -9.77 -9.21 -16.63
CA ASN A 65 -9.62 -8.02 -17.46
C ASN A 65 -8.36 -7.23 -17.07
N GLU A 66 -8.09 -7.08 -15.78
CA GLU A 66 -6.87 -6.42 -15.30
C GLU A 66 -5.60 -7.13 -15.77
N GLU A 67 -5.57 -8.47 -15.69
CA GLU A 67 -4.47 -9.29 -16.19
C GLU A 67 -4.30 -9.13 -17.71
N LYS A 68 -5.39 -9.16 -18.49
CA LYS A 68 -5.35 -8.89 -19.93
C LYS A 68 -4.79 -7.49 -20.24
N MET A 69 -5.20 -6.47 -19.50
CA MET A 69 -4.69 -5.10 -19.68
C MET A 69 -3.20 -5.01 -19.34
N LYS A 70 -2.75 -5.64 -18.25
CA LYS A 70 -1.34 -5.73 -17.88
C LYS A 70 -0.51 -6.43 -18.94
N ASP A 71 -1.03 -7.51 -19.53
CA ASP A 71 -0.32 -8.24 -20.58
C ASP A 71 -0.25 -7.46 -21.90
N LEU A 72 -1.31 -6.73 -22.25
CA LEU A 72 -1.27 -5.79 -23.37
C LEU A 72 -0.24 -4.68 -23.13
N GLU A 73 -0.20 -4.10 -21.93
CA GLU A 73 0.77 -3.07 -21.56
C GLU A 73 2.21 -3.61 -21.63
N LYS A 74 2.47 -4.84 -21.14
CA LYS A 74 3.77 -5.51 -21.26
C LYS A 74 4.16 -5.70 -22.73
N LYS A 75 3.25 -6.19 -23.57
CA LYS A 75 3.48 -6.37 -25.02
C LYS A 75 3.78 -5.02 -25.70
N GLU A 76 3.08 -3.95 -25.33
CA GLU A 76 3.38 -2.62 -25.84
C GLU A 76 4.75 -2.11 -25.38
N LYS A 77 5.09 -2.30 -24.11
CA LYS A 77 6.42 -1.95 -23.57
C LYS A 77 7.52 -2.73 -24.27
N GLU A 78 7.30 -4.02 -24.52
CA GLU A 78 8.24 -4.86 -25.26
C GLU A 78 8.40 -4.37 -26.70
N LYS A 79 7.31 -4.07 -27.42
CA LYS A 79 7.38 -3.48 -28.77
C LYS A 79 8.18 -2.17 -28.77
N LYS A 80 7.92 -1.29 -27.80
CA LYS A 80 8.68 -0.03 -27.65
C LYS A 80 10.15 -0.29 -27.36
N TYR A 81 10.47 -1.27 -26.51
CA TYR A 81 11.84 -1.65 -26.21
C TYR A 81 12.57 -2.22 -27.44
N GLN A 82 11.92 -3.11 -28.18
CA GLN A 82 12.44 -3.67 -29.43
C GLN A 82 12.72 -2.57 -30.46
N ALA A 83 11.80 -1.61 -30.63
CA ALA A 83 12.03 -0.46 -31.50
C ALA A 83 13.27 0.34 -31.08
N ARG A 84 13.43 0.63 -29.78
CA ARG A 84 14.63 1.33 -29.28
C ARG A 84 15.93 0.55 -29.51
N LYS A 85 15.89 -0.79 -29.37
CA LYS A 85 17.03 -1.67 -29.60
C LYS A 85 17.42 -1.72 -31.08
N MET A 86 16.43 -1.76 -31.96
CA MET A 86 16.60 -1.83 -33.41
C MET A 86 16.54 -0.44 -34.08
N HIS A 87 16.71 0.65 -33.33
CA HIS A 87 16.58 2.02 -33.84
C HIS A 87 17.50 2.30 -35.03
N TYR A 88 18.62 1.59 -35.15
CA TYR A 88 19.54 1.72 -36.28
C TYR A 88 18.95 1.27 -37.63
N LEU A 89 17.81 0.57 -37.63
CA LEU A 89 17.10 0.14 -38.85
C LEU A 89 16.14 1.21 -39.41
N LEU A 90 16.06 2.37 -38.76
CA LEU A 90 15.22 3.50 -39.15
C LEU A 90 15.63 4.05 -40.53
N SER A 91 14.64 4.44 -41.33
CA SER A 91 14.87 5.10 -42.61
C SER A 91 15.60 6.43 -42.45
N THR A 92 16.52 6.72 -43.37
CA THR A 92 17.18 8.02 -43.51
C THR A 92 16.68 8.71 -44.77
N GLU A 93 17.03 9.99 -44.96
CA GLU A 93 16.63 10.72 -46.17
C GLU A 93 17.23 10.13 -47.45
N GLN A 94 18.46 9.62 -47.37
CA GLN A 94 19.19 9.08 -48.51
C GLN A 94 18.87 7.60 -48.78
N ILE A 95 18.63 6.80 -47.74
CA ILE A 95 18.42 5.35 -47.85
C ILE A 95 17.15 4.94 -47.10
N PRO A 96 16.20 4.27 -47.78
CA PRO A 96 15.00 3.74 -47.14
C PRO A 96 15.36 2.64 -46.13
N GLY A 97 14.79 2.71 -44.93
CA GLY A 97 14.96 1.71 -43.87
C GLY A 97 14.26 0.39 -44.20
N ILE A 98 14.62 -0.69 -43.49
CA ILE A 98 14.06 -2.04 -43.76
C ILE A 98 12.53 -2.05 -43.68
N TYR A 99 11.96 -1.28 -42.74
CA TYR A 99 10.52 -1.20 -42.51
C TYR A 99 9.83 -0.11 -43.37
N ASN A 100 10.58 0.64 -44.17
CA ASN A 100 10.09 1.66 -45.10
C ASN A 100 10.51 1.34 -46.55
N SER A 101 10.14 0.16 -47.03
CA SER A 101 10.50 -0.28 -48.38
C SER A 101 9.77 0.56 -49.45
N PRO A 102 10.48 1.01 -50.51
CA PRO A 102 9.88 1.81 -51.60
C PRO A 102 8.82 1.05 -52.40
N PHE A 103 8.78 -0.28 -52.30
CA PHE A 103 7.78 -1.13 -52.95
C PHE A 103 6.44 -1.19 -52.19
N ARG A 104 6.38 -0.67 -50.96
CA ARG A 104 5.15 -0.59 -50.17
C ARG A 104 4.55 0.81 -50.27
N LYS A 105 3.22 0.88 -50.37
CA LYS A 105 2.47 2.15 -50.45
C LYS A 105 2.48 2.93 -49.12
N SER A 106 2.62 2.25 -47.99
CA SER A 106 2.64 2.84 -46.66
C SER A 106 3.75 2.22 -45.81
N PRO A 107 4.41 3.01 -44.93
CA PRO A 107 5.40 2.49 -43.99
C PRO A 107 4.81 1.42 -43.06
N ASP A 108 5.63 0.45 -42.64
CA ASP A 108 5.21 -0.55 -41.65
C ASP A 108 4.92 0.12 -40.29
N PRO A 109 3.94 -0.35 -39.49
CA PRO A 109 3.73 0.15 -38.14
C PRO A 109 4.99 0.15 -37.26
N MET A 110 5.95 -0.75 -37.51
CA MET A 110 7.25 -0.73 -36.84
C MET A 110 8.06 0.52 -37.16
N GLU A 111 8.07 0.99 -38.41
CA GLU A 111 8.78 2.21 -38.81
C GLU A 111 8.25 3.44 -38.05
N LEU A 112 6.92 3.53 -37.89
CA LEU A 112 6.29 4.61 -37.11
C LEU A 112 6.68 4.56 -35.63
N LEU A 113 6.88 3.36 -35.07
CA LEU A 113 7.37 3.21 -33.71
C LEU A 113 8.85 3.58 -33.59
N LEU A 114 9.68 3.21 -34.57
CA LEU A 114 11.09 3.57 -34.63
C LEU A 114 11.27 5.08 -34.63
N GLN A 115 10.54 5.80 -35.51
CA GLN A 115 10.56 7.27 -35.62
C GLN A 115 10.21 7.98 -34.31
N LYS A 116 9.29 7.43 -33.53
CA LYS A 116 8.88 7.99 -32.22
C LYS A 116 9.86 7.67 -31.09
N SER A 117 10.65 6.61 -31.26
CA SER A 117 11.51 6.08 -30.22
C SER A 117 12.89 6.76 -30.23
N LYS A 118 13.59 6.74 -29.10
CA LYS A 118 14.99 7.17 -29.02
C LYS A 118 15.90 5.94 -28.89
N PRO A 119 17.08 5.92 -29.54
CA PRO A 119 17.98 4.78 -29.46
C PRO A 119 18.34 4.47 -28.00
N LEU A 120 18.64 3.20 -27.71
CA LEU A 120 19.13 2.83 -26.39
C LEU A 120 20.46 3.54 -26.12
N SER A 121 20.46 4.43 -25.11
CA SER A 121 21.70 5.00 -24.60
C SER A 121 22.48 3.87 -23.94
N HIS A 122 23.70 3.64 -24.41
CA HIS A 122 24.68 2.83 -23.70
C HIS A 122 25.00 3.62 -22.42
N ARG A 123 24.35 3.24 -21.31
CA ARG A 123 24.70 3.78 -20.01
C ARG A 123 26.14 3.33 -19.78
N ARG A 124 27.11 4.26 -19.91
CA ARG A 124 28.45 4.03 -19.37
C ARG A 124 28.21 3.66 -17.92
N GLN A 125 28.41 2.39 -17.58
CA GLN A 125 28.48 2.00 -16.19
C GLN A 125 29.54 2.94 -15.62
N GLN A 126 29.14 3.82 -14.70
CA GLN A 126 30.15 4.42 -13.87
C GLN A 126 30.71 3.24 -13.10
N MET A 127 31.83 2.69 -13.60
CA MET A 127 32.70 1.86 -12.79
C MET A 127 32.96 2.75 -11.58
N LYS A 128 32.27 2.45 -10.47
CA LYS A 128 32.74 2.90 -9.18
C LYS A 128 34.16 2.35 -9.14
N SER A 129 35.16 3.23 -9.20
CA SER A 129 36.52 2.74 -9.03
C SER A 129 36.51 2.01 -7.67
N PRO A 130 37.05 0.79 -7.58
CA PRO A 130 37.18 0.10 -6.29
C PRO A 130 37.84 0.99 -5.21
N PHE A 131 38.60 1.98 -5.67
CA PHE A 131 39.31 2.96 -4.87
C PHE A 131 38.45 3.99 -4.11
N ALA A 132 37.16 4.14 -4.41
CA ALA A 132 36.34 5.16 -3.77
C ALA A 132 35.86 4.77 -2.35
N TYR A 133 35.88 3.47 -1.99
CA TYR A 133 35.49 3.01 -0.65
C TYR A 133 36.65 2.44 0.17
N GLU A 134 37.78 2.07 -0.43
CA GLU A 134 38.93 1.47 0.27
C GLU A 134 39.95 2.47 0.80
N LEU A 135 39.73 3.80 0.67
CA LEU A 135 40.63 4.79 1.26
C LEU A 135 40.39 5.03 2.76
N HIS A 136 39.29 4.52 3.32
CA HIS A 136 38.87 4.82 4.69
C HIS A 136 39.02 3.67 5.71
N ASP A 137 39.32 2.45 5.26
CA ASP A 137 39.39 1.25 6.12
C ASP A 137 40.81 0.66 6.26
N TRP A 138 41.86 1.48 6.17
CA TRP A 138 43.19 1.06 6.63
C TRP A 138 43.34 1.40 8.12
N PRO A 139 43.37 0.41 9.05
CA PRO A 139 43.26 0.67 10.50
C PRO A 139 44.41 1.50 11.09
N THR A 140 45.50 1.65 10.33
CA THR A 140 46.75 2.29 10.77
C THR A 140 46.94 3.71 10.25
N CYS A 141 46.11 4.19 9.32
CA CYS A 141 46.34 5.46 8.64
C CYS A 141 45.34 6.54 9.06
N LYS A 142 45.56 7.16 10.24
CA LYS A 142 44.77 8.32 10.70
C LYS A 142 45.08 9.64 9.98
N LYS A 143 45.84 9.63 8.88
CA LYS A 143 46.21 10.84 8.11
C LYS A 143 46.09 10.54 6.62
N PRO A 144 45.55 11.48 5.81
CA PRO A 144 45.57 11.34 4.35
C PRO A 144 47.02 11.20 3.86
N PRO A 145 47.26 10.54 2.71
CA PRO A 145 48.61 10.43 2.15
C PRO A 145 49.13 11.85 1.95
N ALA A 146 50.13 12.24 2.74
CA ALA A 146 50.86 13.46 2.48
C ALA A 146 51.57 13.23 1.15
N PHE A 147 51.10 13.90 0.08
CA PHE A 147 51.95 14.15 -1.08
C PHE A 147 53.28 14.65 -0.51
N VAL A 148 54.36 13.95 -0.82
CA VAL A 148 55.69 14.19 -0.25
C VAL A 148 55.96 15.69 -0.28
N THR A 149 55.80 16.34 0.86
CA THR A 149 56.19 17.73 1.02
C THR A 149 57.68 17.70 0.87
N ALA A 150 58.19 18.16 -0.28
CA ALA A 150 59.61 18.36 -0.48
C ALA A 150 60.14 19.07 0.77
N LEU A 151 61.20 18.52 1.37
CA LEU A 151 61.81 19.04 2.59
C LEU A 151 61.94 20.57 2.46
N PRO A 152 61.53 21.34 3.49
CA PRO A 152 61.61 22.79 3.42
C PRO A 152 63.06 23.18 3.23
N LEU A 153 63.38 23.69 2.04
CA LEU A 153 64.67 24.30 1.77
C LEU A 153 64.93 25.40 2.81
N PRO A 154 66.19 25.61 3.22
CA PRO A 154 66.54 26.60 4.24
C PRO A 154 65.92 27.95 3.87
N PRO A 155 65.48 28.75 4.87
CA PRO A 155 64.74 29.97 4.62
C PRO A 155 65.67 31.01 3.96
N ILE A 156 65.73 30.98 2.63
CA ILE A 156 66.24 32.08 1.84
C ILE A 156 65.28 33.24 2.15
N GLY A 157 65.82 34.32 2.74
CA GLY A 157 65.06 35.47 3.22
C GLY A 157 64.07 35.92 2.16
N ARG A 158 62.79 35.56 2.32
CA ARG A 158 61.74 35.83 1.34
C ARG A 158 61.40 37.31 1.43
N GLN A 159 62.15 38.14 0.72
CA GLN A 159 61.79 39.53 0.52
C GLN A 159 60.46 39.58 -0.24
N LYS A 160 59.59 40.53 0.13
CA LYS A 160 58.34 40.76 -0.61
C LYS A 160 58.73 41.01 -2.08
N PRO A 161 58.17 40.25 -3.04
CA PRO A 161 58.47 40.49 -4.45
C PRO A 161 58.13 41.94 -4.79
N GLN A 162 59.04 42.63 -5.50
CA GLN A 162 58.90 44.05 -5.81
C GLN A 162 57.64 44.28 -6.66
N GLY A 163 56.71 45.10 -6.16
CA GLY A 163 55.44 45.41 -6.81
C GLY A 163 54.23 45.30 -5.88
N PRO A 164 53.00 45.50 -6.39
CA PRO A 164 51.76 45.41 -5.62
C PRO A 164 51.31 43.96 -5.40
N PHE A 165 52.25 43.02 -5.27
CA PHE A 165 51.94 41.61 -5.06
C PHE A 165 51.61 41.35 -3.59
N ARG A 166 50.54 40.58 -3.37
CA ARG A 166 50.11 40.12 -2.05
C ARG A 166 51.10 39.12 -1.47
N GLY A 167 51.16 39.04 -0.15
CA GLY A 167 52.05 38.10 0.53
C GLY A 167 51.74 36.66 0.14
N THR A 168 52.76 35.81 0.08
CA THR A 168 52.60 34.37 -0.27
C THR A 168 51.58 33.67 0.64
N ALA A 169 51.54 34.02 1.93
CA ALA A 169 50.54 33.50 2.86
C ALA A 169 49.12 33.91 2.47
N GLU A 170 48.89 35.18 2.12
CA GLU A 170 47.58 35.68 1.69
C GLU A 170 47.12 35.02 0.39
N VAL A 171 48.02 34.86 -0.57
CA VAL A 171 47.73 34.20 -1.85
C VAL A 171 47.34 32.74 -1.62
N LEU A 172 48.00 32.03 -0.71
CA LEU A 172 47.63 30.66 -0.35
C LEU A 172 46.28 30.61 0.35
N CYS A 173 46.00 31.52 1.29
CA CYS A 173 44.69 31.62 1.93
C CYS A 173 43.58 31.92 0.92
N GLN A 174 43.84 32.78 -0.07
CA GLN A 174 42.88 33.08 -1.12
C GLN A 174 42.67 31.90 -2.07
N ARG A 175 43.74 31.17 -2.42
CA ARG A 175 43.68 29.98 -3.28
C ARG A 175 42.88 28.85 -2.67
N TYR A 176 42.99 28.67 -1.35
CA TYR A 176 42.31 27.60 -0.61
C TYR A 176 41.05 28.09 0.13
N LYS A 177 40.55 29.29 -0.18
CA LYS A 177 39.29 29.77 0.39
C LYS A 177 38.15 28.89 -0.14
N PRO A 178 37.40 28.18 0.72
CA PRO A 178 36.26 27.37 0.27
C PRO A 178 35.22 28.28 -0.39
N LEU A 179 34.58 27.78 -1.45
CA LEU A 179 33.52 28.52 -2.14
C LEU A 179 32.33 28.65 -1.19
N GLU A 180 31.98 29.88 -0.85
CA GLU A 180 30.74 30.18 -0.14
C GLU A 180 29.57 29.93 -1.12
N PRO A 181 28.66 28.98 -0.85
CA PRO A 181 27.55 28.71 -1.73
C PRO A 181 26.65 29.95 -1.82
N THR A 182 26.24 30.30 -3.04
CA THR A 182 25.28 31.40 -3.23
C THR A 182 23.99 31.12 -2.45
N LEU A 183 23.28 32.18 -2.04
CA LEU A 183 22.03 32.09 -1.28
C LEU A 183 21.02 31.11 -1.91
N ARG A 184 20.93 31.10 -3.25
CA ARG A 184 20.10 30.16 -4.02
C ARG A 184 20.51 28.69 -3.95
N ALA A 185 21.77 28.40 -3.64
CA ALA A 185 22.30 27.04 -3.48
C ALA A 185 22.26 26.58 -2.01
N ALA A 186 22.37 27.52 -1.07
CA ALA A 186 22.20 27.25 0.35
C ALA A 186 20.72 27.02 0.71
N GLU A 187 19.81 27.76 0.08
CA GLU A 187 18.37 27.58 0.22
C GLU A 187 17.87 26.48 -0.72
N SER A 188 17.17 25.49 -0.18
CA SER A 188 16.49 24.49 -1.00
C SER A 188 15.40 25.15 -1.84
N ILE A 189 15.36 24.85 -3.13
CA ILE A 189 14.34 25.34 -4.07
C ILE A 189 12.92 24.97 -3.62
N ASN A 190 12.77 23.88 -2.86
CA ASN A 190 11.49 23.48 -2.28
C ASN A 190 11.07 24.54 -1.26
N SER A 191 9.92 25.17 -1.51
CA SER A 191 9.33 26.14 -0.60
C SER A 191 9.25 25.54 0.82
N PRO A 192 9.42 26.34 1.89
CA PRO A 192 9.28 25.87 3.28
C PRO A 192 7.98 25.09 3.52
N LEU A 193 6.92 25.44 2.78
CA LEU A 193 5.62 24.77 2.79
C LEU A 193 5.67 23.34 2.24
N GLU A 194 6.45 23.07 1.19
CA GLU A 194 6.59 21.72 0.64
C GLU A 194 7.39 20.82 1.57
N LYS A 195 8.46 21.33 2.18
CA LYS A 195 9.21 20.60 3.23
C LYS A 195 8.32 20.25 4.42
N ALA A 196 7.52 21.20 4.91
CA ALA A 196 6.57 20.95 5.99
C ALA A 196 5.54 19.86 5.61
N ARG A 197 5.07 19.84 4.35
CA ARG A 197 4.15 18.79 3.86
C ARG A 197 4.81 17.42 3.79
N GLU A 198 6.06 17.35 3.35
CA GLU A 198 6.83 16.10 3.29
C GLU A 198 7.15 15.55 4.68
N GLU A 199 7.48 16.41 5.64
CA GLU A 199 7.68 16.03 7.05
C GLU A 199 6.40 15.47 7.67
N ILE A 200 5.26 16.18 7.53
CA ILE A 200 3.95 15.71 8.01
C ILE A 200 3.58 14.35 7.38
N LYS A 201 3.88 14.15 6.09
CA LYS A 201 3.61 12.88 5.40
C LYS A 201 4.53 11.77 5.90
N SER A 202 5.79 12.08 6.16
CA SER A 202 6.78 11.16 6.71
C SER A 202 6.43 10.73 8.13
N GLU A 203 5.99 11.66 8.98
CA GLU A 203 5.49 11.38 10.33
C GLU A 203 4.23 10.50 10.32
N LYS A 204 3.28 10.79 9.43
CA LYS A 204 2.09 9.94 9.22
C LYS A 204 2.43 8.54 8.73
N CYS A 205 3.49 8.38 7.94
CA CYS A 205 3.95 7.06 7.50
C CYS A 205 4.76 6.33 8.58
N ARG A 206 5.46 7.06 9.46
CA ARG A 206 6.22 6.50 10.58
C ARG A 206 5.34 6.05 11.73
N ASN A 207 4.18 6.67 11.90
CA ASN A 207 3.17 6.26 12.87
C ASN A 207 2.19 5.30 12.19
N PRO A 208 2.27 3.97 12.42
CA PRO A 208 1.18 3.08 12.04
C PRO A 208 -0.10 3.62 12.67
N ILE A 209 -1.16 3.77 11.88
CA ILE A 209 -2.42 4.39 12.28
C ILE A 209 -3.15 3.61 13.41
N HIS A 210 -2.59 2.52 13.94
CA HIS A 210 -3.20 1.72 15.00
C HIS A 210 -2.18 1.13 15.98
N ASP A 211 -1.62 1.96 16.87
CA ASP A 211 -0.94 1.51 18.09
C ASP A 211 -1.88 1.46 19.31
N ASN A 212 -3.18 1.64 19.11
CA ASN A 212 -4.14 1.37 20.17
C ASN A 212 -4.28 -0.15 20.30
N GLU A 213 -3.86 -0.71 21.43
CA GLU A 213 -4.16 -2.09 21.81
C GLU A 213 -5.65 -2.36 21.57
N PHE A 214 -5.95 -3.48 20.90
CA PHE A 214 -7.33 -3.85 20.60
C PHE A 214 -8.07 -4.14 21.91
N LEU A 215 -8.72 -3.11 22.46
CA LEU A 215 -9.50 -3.23 23.67
C LEU A 215 -10.78 -4.05 23.39
N PRO A 216 -11.17 -4.97 24.29
CA PRO A 216 -12.43 -5.68 24.15
C PRO A 216 -13.59 -4.68 24.14
N PHE A 217 -14.60 -4.94 23.30
CA PHE A 217 -15.76 -4.06 23.05
C PHE A 217 -16.46 -3.48 24.30
N SER A 218 -16.27 -4.09 25.46
CA SER A 218 -16.86 -3.70 26.74
C SER A 218 -16.16 -2.55 27.47
N SER A 219 -14.92 -2.17 27.11
CA SER A 219 -14.17 -1.11 27.83
C SER A 219 -14.07 0.22 27.08
N CYS A 220 -14.24 0.26 25.76
CA CYS A 220 -13.88 1.42 24.94
C CYS A 220 -14.79 2.66 25.08
N ARG A 221 -15.92 2.60 25.79
CA ARG A 221 -16.91 3.69 25.79
C ARG A 221 -17.47 4.07 27.16
N LYS A 222 -16.81 3.71 28.25
CA LYS A 222 -17.34 4.01 29.59
C LYS A 222 -17.25 5.49 29.96
N ASN A 223 -16.27 6.23 29.43
CA ASN A 223 -15.98 7.61 29.84
C ASN A 223 -15.75 8.63 28.70
N GLU A 224 -15.81 8.21 27.42
CA GLU A 224 -15.61 9.14 26.31
C GLU A 224 -16.89 9.92 25.99
N LYS A 225 -16.82 11.25 26.09
CA LYS A 225 -17.85 12.14 25.53
C LYS A 225 -17.80 11.99 24.01
N TYR A 226 -18.94 11.63 23.42
CA TYR A 226 -19.08 11.52 21.97
C TYR A 226 -18.87 12.90 21.31
N GLU A 227 -17.77 13.06 20.59
CA GLU A 227 -17.56 14.23 19.73
C GLU A 227 -18.11 13.95 18.31
N PRO A 228 -19.13 14.68 17.84
CA PRO A 228 -19.65 14.52 16.49
C PRO A 228 -18.61 14.93 15.44
N SER A 229 -18.43 14.12 14.39
CA SER A 229 -17.54 14.46 13.29
C SER A 229 -18.01 15.69 12.53
N VAL A 230 -17.07 16.58 12.18
CA VAL A 230 -17.33 17.85 11.47
C VAL A 230 -18.07 17.64 10.14
N CYS A 231 -17.90 16.46 9.51
CA CYS A 231 -18.53 16.12 8.24
C CYS A 231 -20.01 15.68 8.34
N ARG A 232 -20.59 15.62 9.55
CA ARG A 232 -21.97 15.14 9.77
C ARG A 232 -23.01 16.26 9.95
N SER A 233 -22.63 17.53 9.86
CA SER A 233 -23.54 18.69 9.94
C SER A 233 -24.24 18.98 8.60
N GLY A 234 -24.83 17.96 7.99
CA GLY A 234 -25.75 18.16 6.85
C GLY A 234 -27.10 18.70 7.32
N LYS A 235 -27.83 19.39 6.43
CA LYS A 235 -29.18 19.96 6.67
C LYS A 235 -30.27 18.95 7.10
N TYR A 236 -29.96 17.65 7.07
CA TYR A 236 -30.88 16.61 7.50
C TYR A 236 -30.84 16.51 9.02
N VAL A 237 -31.92 16.99 9.65
CA VAL A 237 -32.21 16.79 11.06
C VAL A 237 -32.01 15.30 11.37
N GLN A 238 -31.34 15.02 12.47
CA GLN A 238 -31.21 13.67 13.01
C GLN A 238 -32.62 13.16 13.33
N GLU A 239 -33.25 12.48 12.36
CA GLU A 239 -34.53 11.82 12.60
C GLU A 239 -34.32 10.85 13.77
N ALA A 240 -35.27 10.84 14.71
CA ALA A 240 -35.28 9.95 15.87
C ALA A 240 -35.57 8.50 15.41
N TYR A 241 -34.70 7.98 14.54
CA TYR A 241 -34.78 6.66 13.98
C TYR A 241 -34.33 5.67 15.05
N GLY A 242 -35.29 5.13 15.77
CA GLY A 242 -35.07 4.13 16.83
C GLY A 242 -36.11 4.17 17.95
N THR A 243 -36.68 5.34 18.27
CA THR A 243 -37.63 5.46 19.40
C THR A 243 -39.09 5.15 19.04
N LYS A 244 -39.50 5.34 17.77
CA LYS A 244 -40.93 5.26 17.41
C LYS A 244 -41.34 3.94 16.75
N HIS A 245 -40.41 3.22 16.10
CA HIS A 245 -40.75 2.09 15.20
C HIS A 245 -40.02 0.78 15.53
N PHE A 246 -39.09 0.79 16.49
CA PHE A 246 -38.49 -0.43 17.01
C PHE A 246 -39.33 -0.99 18.16
N ARG A 247 -39.54 -2.30 18.13
CA ARG A 247 -40.22 -3.05 19.19
C ARG A 247 -39.28 -3.22 20.40
N GLU A 248 -38.94 -2.14 21.09
CA GLU A 248 -38.42 -2.28 22.45
C GLU A 248 -39.57 -2.68 23.38
N VAL A 249 -39.60 -3.97 23.69
CA VAL A 249 -40.47 -4.55 24.70
C VAL A 249 -39.97 -4.06 26.06
N TYR A 250 -40.53 -2.94 26.53
CA TYR A 250 -40.46 -2.41 27.90
C TYR A 250 -39.05 -2.24 28.50
N PRO A 251 -38.45 -1.03 28.45
CA PRO A 251 -37.19 -0.74 29.13
C PRO A 251 -37.25 -0.94 30.66
N LYS A 252 -38.46 -0.94 31.25
CA LYS A 252 -38.68 -1.19 32.69
C LYS A 252 -38.54 -2.65 33.12
N LYS A 253 -38.37 -3.62 32.21
CA LYS A 253 -38.24 -5.03 32.61
C LYS A 253 -36.90 -5.38 33.28
N TRP A 254 -35.90 -4.52 33.17
CA TRP A 254 -34.54 -4.80 33.65
C TRP A 254 -34.05 -3.83 34.74
N VAL A 255 -34.90 -2.90 35.19
CA VAL A 255 -34.60 -2.09 36.37
C VAL A 255 -35.12 -2.88 37.57
N ALA A 256 -34.22 -3.65 38.20
CA ALA A 256 -34.44 -4.12 39.55
C ALA A 256 -34.28 -2.91 40.47
N ASP A 257 -35.39 -2.39 41.00
CA ASP A 257 -35.33 -1.52 42.16
C ASP A 257 -35.06 -2.39 43.40
N LYS A 258 -33.89 -2.13 44.01
CA LYS A 258 -33.30 -2.70 45.24
C LYS A 258 -32.48 -3.98 45.09
#